data_AF-A0A2M6WUB4-F1
#
_entry.id   AF-A0A2M6WUB4-F1
#
_cell.length_a   1.000
_cell.length_b   1.000
_cell.length_c   1.000
_cell.angle_alpha   90.00
_cell.angle_beta   90.00
_cell.angle_gamma   90.00
#
_symmetry.space_group_name_H-M   'P 1'
#
loop_
_entity.id
_entity.type
_entity.pdbx_description
1 polymer ?
#
loop_
_entity_poly.entity_id
_entity_poly.type
_entity_poly.pdbx_seq_one_letter_code
_entity_poly.pdbx_strand_id
1 'polypeptide(L)' 'MKNIIETIDRKLDHLMWALIINGIILVLLAVLIVTYELLLQIIVAVAILVVAYSFFYGSYKIYGIKKLIK' A
#
# COMPACT_ATOMS: atom_id res chain seq x y z
N MET A 1 23.60 19.31 -3.51
CA MET A 1 22.14 19.18 -3.22
C MET A 1 21.39 18.33 -4.26
N LYS A 2 21.73 18.38 -5.56
CA LYS A 2 21.05 17.61 -6.63
C LYS A 2 21.03 16.07 -6.42
N ASN A 3 22.16 15.46 -6.03
CA ASN A 3 22.25 14.01 -5.78
C ASN A 3 21.40 13.51 -4.60
N ILE A 4 21.15 14.37 -3.61
CA ILE A 4 20.35 14.01 -2.43
C ILE A 4 18.87 13.93 -2.82
N ILE A 5 18.39 14.89 -3.60
CA ILE A 5 17.02 14.94 -4.11
C ILE A 5 16.73 13.73 -5.00
N GLU A 6 17.67 13.38 -5.89
CA GLU A 6 17.54 12.23 -6.80
C GLU A 6 17.56 10.87 -6.05
N THR A 7 18.33 10.79 -4.97
CA THR A 7 18.35 9.60 -4.09
C THR A 7 17.04 9.45 -3.31
N ILE A 8 16.47 10.57 -2.85
CA ILE A 8 15.16 10.58 -2.18
C ILE A 8 14.06 10.17 -3.16
N ASP A 9 14.10 10.68 -4.40
CA ASP A 9 13.11 10.36 -5.44
C ASP A 9 13.08 8.86 -5.75
N ARG A 10 14.24 8.22 -5.95
CA ARG A 10 14.33 6.77 -6.16
C ARG A 10 13.86 5.96 -4.96
N LYS A 11 14.14 6.42 -3.73
CA LYS A 11 13.66 5.74 -2.52
C LYS A 11 12.15 5.85 -2.37
N LEU A 12 11.56 7.00 -2.68
CA LEU A 12 10.11 7.19 -2.66
C LEU A 12 9.43 6.32 -3.71
N ASP A 13 10.01 6.15 -4.90
CA ASP A 13 9.51 5.22 -5.91
C ASP A 13 9.51 3.76 -5.44
N HIS A 14 10.63 3.31 -4.88
CA HIS A 14 10.70 1.97 -4.31
C HIS A 14 9.68 1.76 -3.18
N LEU A 15 9.48 2.78 -2.34
CA LEU A 15 8.54 2.71 -1.22
C LEU A 15 7.08 2.73 -1.71
N MET A 16 6.77 3.53 -2.74
CA MET A 16 5.48 3.51 -3.45
C MET A 16 5.16 2.13 -4.00
N TRP A 17 6.11 1.53 -4.73
CA TRP A 17 5.94 0.20 -5.33
C TRP A 17 5.78 -0.88 -4.27
N ALA A 18 6.58 -0.83 -3.21
CA ALA A 18 6.45 -1.77 -2.09
C ALA A 18 5.08 -1.68 -1.42
N LEU A 19 4.54 -0.47 -1.21
CA LEU A 19 3.21 -0.25 -0.66
C LEU A 19 2.11 -0.79 -1.58
N ILE A 20 2.23 -0.57 -2.89
CA ILE A 20 1.26 -1.07 -3.89
C ILE A 20 1.26 -2.61 -3.89
N ILE A 21 2.44 -3.23 -3.95
CA ILE A 21 2.57 -4.69 -3.99
C ILE A 21 2.00 -5.30 -2.70
N ASN A 22 2.35 -4.76 -1.53
CA ASN A 22 1.80 -5.23 -0.26
C ASN A 22 0.28 -5.03 -0.18
N GLY A 23 -0.24 -3.89 -0.64
CA GLY A 23 -1.66 -3.64 -0.73
C GLY A 23 -2.39 -4.68 -1.59
N ILE A 24 -1.84 -5.01 -2.77
CA ILE A 24 -2.41 -6.04 -3.66
C ILE A 24 -2.39 -7.42 -2.99
N ILE A 25 -1.27 -7.81 -2.37
CA ILE A 25 -1.17 -9.11 -1.67
C ILE A 25 -2.21 -9.20 -0.56
N LEU A 26 -2.39 -8.14 0.24
CA LEU A 26 -3.40 -8.12 1.30
C LEU A 26 -4.83 -8.21 0.74
N VAL A 27 -5.12 -7.57 -0.38
CA VAL A 27 -6.43 -7.72 -1.05
C VAL A 27 -6.65 -9.17 -1.49
N LEU A 28 -5.65 -9.82 -2.09
CA LEU A 28 -5.75 -11.23 -2.49
C LEU A 28 -5.98 -12.14 -1.28
N LEU A 29 -5.28 -11.91 -0.17
CA LEU A 29 -5.48 -12.63 1.08
C LEU A 29 -6.88 -12.41 1.65
N ALA A 30 -7.38 -11.18 1.65
CA ALA A 30 -8.72 -10.87 2.12
C ALA A 30 -9.80 -11.60 1.30
N VAL A 31 -9.65 -11.64 -0.03
CA VAL A 31 -10.56 -12.39 -0.92
C VAL A 31 -10.51 -13.88 -0.62
N LEU A 32 -9.32 -14.46 -0.41
CA LEU A 32 -9.16 -15.88 -0.09
C LEU A 32 -9.76 -16.24 1.28
N ILE A 33 -9.73 -15.31 2.24
CA ILE A 33 -10.29 -15.49 3.57
C ILE A 33 -11.83 -15.44 3.52
N VAL A 34 -12.41 -14.58 2.68
CA VAL A 34 -13.87 -14.38 2.62
C VAL A 34 -14.63 -15.58 2.03
N THR A 35 -13.95 -16.48 1.31
CA THR A 35 -14.58 -17.62 0.63
C THR A 35 -14.90 -18.82 1.54
N TYR A 36 -14.50 -18.80 2.81
CA TYR A 36 -14.80 -19.86 3.78
C TYR A 36 -15.88 -19.39 4.79
N GLU A 37 -16.62 -20.34 5.38
CA GLU A 37 -17.67 -20.02 6.35
C GLU A 37 -17.06 -19.57 7.68
N LEU A 38 -17.35 -18.34 8.11
CA LEU A 38 -17.46 -17.87 9.51
C LEU A 38 -17.49 -16.33 9.57
N LEU A 39 -18.39 -15.76 10.39
CA LEU A 39 -18.48 -14.32 10.70
C LEU A 39 -17.13 -13.69 11.10
N LEU A 40 -16.27 -14.47 11.76
CA LEU A 40 -14.92 -14.07 12.17
C LEU A 40 -13.99 -13.81 10.97
N GLN A 41 -14.10 -14.59 9.89
CA GLN A 41 -13.29 -14.43 8.67
C GLN A 41 -13.66 -13.14 7.93
N ILE A 42 -14.95 -12.76 7.92
CA ILE A 42 -15.39 -11.48 7.34
C ILE A 42 -14.76 -10.30 8.10
N ILE A 43 -14.78 -10.33 9.43
CA ILE A 43 -14.17 -9.28 10.28
C ILE A 43 -12.67 -9.18 10.00
N VAL A 44 -11.98 -10.32 9.91
CA VAL A 44 -10.55 -10.38 9.61
C VAL A 44 -10.25 -9.88 8.19
N ALA A 45 -11.03 -10.30 7.19
CA ALA A 45 -10.89 -9.85 5.81
C ALA A 45 -11.10 -8.33 5.68
N VAL A 46 -12.11 -7.77 6.37
CA VAL A 46 -12.35 -6.32 6.42
C VAL A 46 -11.18 -5.59 7.08
N ALA A 47 -10.65 -6.10 8.20
CA ALA A 47 -9.46 -5.51 8.83
C ALA A 47 -8.25 -5.50 7.89
N ILE A 48 -8.04 -6.60 7.15
CA ILE A 48 -6.98 -6.71 6.14
C ILE A 48 -7.19 -5.70 5.01
N LEU A 49 -8.43 -5.52 4.54
CA LEU A 49 -8.75 -4.53 3.51
C LEU A 49 -8.51 -3.09 3.99
N VAL A 50 -8.80 -2.78 5.26
CA VAL A 50 -8.50 -1.46 5.84
C VAL A 50 -6.98 -1.20 5.86
N VAL A 51 -6.18 -2.21 6.20
CA VAL A 51 -4.71 -2.11 6.14
C VAL A 51 -4.22 -1.96 4.69
N ALA A 52 -4.76 -2.74 3.76
CA ALA A 52 -4.44 -2.63 2.34
C ALA A 52 -4.76 -1.23 1.80
N TYR A 53 -5.94 -0.70 2.12
CA TYR A 53 -6.34 0.65 1.77
C TYR A 53 -5.39 1.70 2.34
N SER A 54 -4.93 1.51 3.58
CA SER A 54 -3.95 2.40 4.20
C SER A 54 -2.62 2.39 3.45
N PHE A 55 -2.18 1.25 2.92
CA PHE A 55 -0.99 1.18 2.07
C PHE A 55 -1.17 1.86 0.72
N PHE A 56 -2.32 1.69 0.06
CA PHE A 56 -2.63 2.41 -1.17
C PHE A 56 -2.71 3.92 -0.94
N TYR A 57 -3.34 4.36 0.14
CA TYR A 57 -3.40 5.77 0.53
C TYR A 57 -2.01 6.34 0.84
N GLY A 58 -1.16 5.57 1.54
CA GLY A 58 0.24 5.92 1.77
C GLY A 58 1.01 6.11 0.47
N SER A 59 0.84 5.19 -0.49
CA SER A 59 1.44 5.26 -1.82
C SER A 59 0.98 6.51 -2.58
N TYR A 60 -0.32 6.81 -2.57
CA TYR A 60 -0.89 8.02 -3.16
C TYR A 60 -0.32 9.30 -2.53
N LYS A 61 -0.17 9.32 -1.20
CA LYS A 61 0.41 10.47 -0.49
C LYS A 61 1.89 10.67 -0.83
N ILE A 62 2.66 9.58 -0.96
CA ILE A 62 4.05 9.62 -1.41
C ILE A 62 4.14 10.15 -2.84
N TYR A 63 3.25 9.72 -3.73
CA TYR A 63 3.18 10.27 -5.08
C TYR A 63 2.93 11.79 -5.08
N GLY A 64 2.04 12.27 -4.20
CA GLY A 64 1.79 13.71 -4.01
C GLY A 64 3.04 14.47 -3.53
N ILE A 65 3.81 13.90 -2.60
CA ILE A 65 5.10 14.47 -2.14
C ILE A 65 6.11 14.49 -3.29
N LYS A 66 6.19 13.41 -4.07
CA LYS A 66 7.05 13.31 -5.24
C LYS A 66 6.76 14.41 -6.27
N LYS A 67 5.47 14.73 -6.46
CA LYS A 67 5.01 15.80 -7.36
C LYS A 67 5.38 17.21 -6.87
N LEU A 68 5.61 17.40 -5.56
CA LEU A 68 6.10 18.67 -5.02
C LEU A 68 7.62 18.84 -5.14
N ILE A 69 8.36 17.72 -5.22
CA ILE A 69 9.82 17.71 -5.32
C ILE A 69 10.29 17.87 -6.77
N LYS A 70 9.46 17.46 -7.74
CA LYS A 70 9.76 17.48 -9.17
C LYS A 70 9.23 18.74 -9.86
#